data_AF-A0A177ZL67-F1
#
_entry.id   AF-A0A177ZL67-F1
#
_cell.length_a   1.000
_cell.length_b   1.000
_cell.length_c   1.000
_cell.angle_alpha   90.00
_cell.angle_beta   90.00
_cell.angle_gamma   90.00
#
_symmetry.space_group_name_H-M   'P 1'
#
loop_
_entity.id
_entity.type
_entity.pdbx_description
1 polymer ?
#
loop_
_entity_poly.entity_id
_entity_poly.type
_entity_poly.pdbx_seq_one_letter_code
_entity_poly.pdbx_strand_id
1 'polypeptide(L)'
;MYRRLTLRYIILRLKDNQEIRIQYVFFGNISKNSLLTEREEGLLEWLDCMEISNRNVSATTIEIVKHYMELGTSTEKIYVGSMKSLNGNPEIAWALLED
;
A
#
# COMPACT_ATOMS: atom_id res chain seq x y z
N MET A 1 -18.77 -15.62 6.29
CA MET A 1 -18.05 -15.65 4.99
C MET A 1 -16.63 -15.18 5.25
N TYR A 2 -15.64 -16.07 5.16
CA TYR A 2 -14.24 -15.72 5.43
C TYR A 2 -13.76 -14.70 4.40
N ARG A 3 -13.41 -13.50 4.86
CA ARG A 3 -12.81 -12.45 4.03
C ARG A 3 -11.38 -12.89 3.70
N ARG A 4 -11.15 -13.34 2.46
CA ARG A 4 -9.79 -13.67 1.99
C ARG A 4 -9.02 -12.39 1.78
N LEU A 5 -7.88 -12.29 2.46
CA LEU A 5 -6.85 -11.30 2.19
C LEU A 5 -5.98 -11.83 1.04
N THR A 6 -5.74 -11.00 0.03
CA THR A 6 -4.90 -11.35 -1.12
C THR A 6 -3.63 -10.50 -1.08
N LEU A 7 -2.46 -11.14 -1.10
CA LEU A 7 -1.19 -10.42 -1.20
C LEU A 7 -1.13 -9.71 -2.55
N ARG A 8 -0.83 -8.41 -2.56
CA ARG A 8 -0.73 -7.62 -3.79
C ARG A 8 0.63 -6.94 -3.94
N TYR A 9 1.28 -6.58 -2.83
CA TYR A 9 2.57 -5.92 -2.88
C TYR A 9 3.53 -6.44 -1.81
N ILE A 10 4.81 -6.52 -2.18
CA ILE A 10 5.93 -6.68 -1.25
C ILE A 10 6.89 -5.51 -1.45
N ILE A 11 7.05 -4.65 -0.45
CA ILE A 11 7.88 -3.45 -0.55
C ILE A 11 9.12 -3.56 0.31
N LEU A 12 10.26 -3.32 -0.31
CA LEU A 12 11.56 -3.17 0.31
C LEU A 12 11.87 -1.68 0.46
N ARG A 13 12.29 -1.26 1.66
CA ARG A 13 12.84 0.08 1.86
C ARG A 13 13.98 0.07 2.86
N LEU A 14 14.95 0.93 2.63
CA LEU A 14 15.99 1.24 3.61
C LEU A 14 15.54 2.44 4.43
N LYS A 15 15.45 2.28 5.74
CA LYS A 15 15.16 3.36 6.68
C LYS A 15 16.45 3.78 7.38
N ASP A 16 16.70 5.09 7.41
CA ASP A 16 17.82 5.73 8.10
C ASP A 16 19.18 5.11 7.76
N ASN A 17 19.33 4.53 6.56
CA ASN A 17 20.49 3.78 6.09
C ASN A 17 20.97 2.64 7.00
N GLN A 18 20.11 2.13 7.89
CA GLN A 18 20.49 1.14 8.91
C GLN A 18 19.49 -0.02 9.03
N GLU A 19 18.23 0.20 8.66
CA GLU A 19 17.16 -0.78 8.82
C GLU A 19 16.54 -1.12 7.47
N ILE A 20 16.63 -2.39 7.05
CA ILE A 20 15.86 -2.89 5.92
C ILE A 20 14.47 -3.25 6.42
N ARG A 21 13.45 -2.60 5.88
CA ARG A 21 12.05 -2.95 6.12
C ARG A 21 11.47 -3.66 4.91
N ILE A 22 10.78 -4.76 5.20
CA ILE A 22 9.98 -5.51 4.23
C ILE A 22 8.52 -5.39 4.66
N GLN A 23 7.68 -4.88 3.78
CA GLN A 23 6.25 -4.75 4.01
C GLN A 23 5.49 -5.67 3.07
N TYR A 24 4.61 -6.51 3.63
CA TYR A 24 3.65 -7.31 2.87
C TYR A 24 2.28 -6.65 2.93
N VAL A 25 1.73 -6.29 1.77
CA VAL A 25 0.48 -5.53 1.68
C VAL A 25 -0.60 -6.42 1.07
N PHE A 26 -1.63 -6.65 1.88
CA PHE A 26 -2.76 -7.48 1.51
C PHE A 26 -4.00 -6.63 1.26
N PHE A 27 -4.77 -7.03 0.26
CA PHE A 27 -6.03 -6.41 -0.11
C PHE A 27 -7.17 -7.28 0.38
N GLY A 28 -8.22 -6.64 0.89
CA GLY A 28 -9.39 -7.31 1.40
C GLY A 28 -10.65 -6.52 1.10
N ASN A 29 -11.74 -7.24 0.88
CA ASN A 29 -13.05 -6.62 0.68
C ASN A 29 -13.79 -6.56 2.02
N ILE A 30 -14.23 -5.36 2.40
CA ILE A 30 -15.07 -5.17 3.58
C ILE A 30 -16.39 -4.52 3.15
N SER A 31 -17.49 -4.90 3.81
CA SER A 31 -18.80 -4.31 3.53
C SER A 31 -18.77 -2.83 3.89
N LYS A 32 -19.36 -1.97 3.05
CA LYS A 32 -19.49 -0.54 3.31
C LYS A 32 -20.23 -0.24 4.63
N ASN A 33 -21.09 -1.16 5.08
CA ASN A 33 -21.82 -1.04 6.34
C ASN A 33 -21.05 -1.60 7.54
N SER A 34 -19.75 -1.92 7.38
CA SER A 34 -18.94 -2.39 8.51
C SER A 34 -18.74 -1.24 9.48
N LEU A 35 -19.04 -1.47 10.76
CA LEU A 35 -18.79 -0.51 11.81
C LEU A 35 -17.27 -0.29 11.92
N LEU A 36 -16.83 0.94 11.71
CA LEU A 36 -15.46 1.35 12.00
C LEU A 36 -15.39 1.64 13.51
N THR A 37 -14.56 0.90 14.22
CA THR A 37 -14.35 1.08 15.66
C THR A 37 -13.01 1.75 15.87
N GLU A 38 -12.99 2.83 16.65
CA GLU A 38 -11.77 3.46 17.11
C GLU A 38 -10.92 2.47 17.91
N ARG A 39 -9.61 2.53 17.73
CA ARG A 39 -8.64 1.72 18.45
C ARG A 39 -7.57 2.64 19.04
N GLU A 40 -6.68 2.06 19.83
CA GLU A 40 -5.53 2.77 20.41
C GLU A 40 -4.62 3.41 19.33
N GLU A 41 -4.68 2.90 18.09
CA GLU A 41 -3.99 3.44 16.92
C GLU A 41 -4.66 4.68 16.30
N GLY A 42 -5.87 5.03 16.75
CA GLY A 42 -6.64 6.19 16.32
C GLY A 42 -7.97 5.86 15.64
N LEU A 43 -8.47 6.85 14.90
CA LEU A 43 -9.75 6.82 14.19
C LEU A 43 -9.63 6.15 12.83
N LEU A 44 -10.61 5.31 12.50
CA LEU A 44 -10.76 4.73 11.17
C LEU A 44 -11.80 5.53 10.37
N GLU A 45 -11.44 5.88 9.13
CA GLU A 45 -12.28 6.62 8.19
C GLU A 45 -12.34 5.87 6.86
N TRP A 46 -13.50 5.91 6.20
CA TRP A 46 -13.64 5.48 4.80
C TRP A 46 -13.29 6.64 3.88
N LEU A 47 -12.30 6.44 3.01
CA LEU A 47 -11.76 7.48 2.14
C LEU A 47 -11.84 7.07 0.68
N ASP A 48 -11.99 8.05 -0.21
CA ASP A 48 -11.73 7.81 -1.62
C ASP A 48 -10.21 7.66 -1.84
N CYS A 49 -9.82 6.73 -2.70
CA CYS A 49 -8.42 6.49 -3.03
C CYS A 49 -7.70 7.74 -3.55
N MET A 50 -8.43 8.65 -4.21
CA MET A 50 -7.90 9.91 -4.74
C MET A 50 -7.56 10.92 -3.64
N GLU A 51 -8.07 10.73 -2.42
CA GLU A 51 -7.80 11.62 -1.28
C GLU A 51 -6.51 11.24 -0.54
N ILE A 52 -5.93 10.07 -0.80
CA ILE A 52 -4.81 9.53 -0.02
C ILE A 52 -3.58 10.45 -0.04
N SER A 53 -3.35 11.15 -1.16
CA SER A 53 -2.21 12.06 -1.32
C SER A 53 -2.31 13.30 -0.43
N ASN A 54 -3.51 13.62 0.05
CA ASN A 54 -3.78 14.77 0.91
C ASN A 54 -3.82 14.39 2.40
N ARG A 55 -3.61 13.10 2.73
CA ARG A 55 -3.62 12.60 4.10
C ARG A 55 -2.20 12.41 4.62
N ASN A 56 -2.04 12.46 5.94
CA ASN A 56 -0.76 12.19 6.60
C ASN A 56 -0.47 10.68 6.63
N VAL A 57 -0.09 10.13 5.47
CA VAL A 57 0.26 8.71 5.30
C VAL A 57 1.72 8.57 4.86
N SER A 58 2.24 7.34 4.93
CA SER A 58 3.60 7.08 4.46
C SER A 58 3.70 7.27 2.93
N ALA A 59 4.86 7.72 2.46
CA ALA A 59 5.14 7.80 1.03
C ALA A 59 4.95 6.46 0.30
N THR A 60 5.29 5.35 0.96
CA THR A 60 5.04 3.99 0.45
C THR A 60 3.55 3.75 0.20
N THR A 61 2.68 4.20 1.11
CA THR A 61 1.22 4.09 0.95
C THR A 61 0.73 4.84 -0.29
N ILE A 62 1.22 6.06 -0.50
CA ILE A 62 0.85 6.90 -1.66
C ILE A 62 1.24 6.18 -2.96
N GLU A 63 2.49 5.71 -3.05
CA GLU A 63 3.00 5.03 -4.24
C GLU A 63 2.28 3.70 -4.52
N ILE A 64 1.93 2.92 -3.48
CA ILE A 64 1.11 1.69 -3.65
C ILE A 64 -0.26 2.03 -4.22
N VAL A 65 -0.95 3.04 -3.67
CA VAL A 65 -2.30 3.42 -4.15
C VAL A 65 -2.22 3.92 -5.58
N LYS A 66 -1.22 4.75 -5.90
CA LYS A 66 -0.98 5.21 -7.27
C LYS A 66 -0.79 4.04 -8.24
N HIS A 67 0.14 3.12 -7.96
CA HIS A 67 0.37 1.95 -8.80
C HIS A 67 -0.87 1.05 -8.89
N TYR A 68 -1.62 0.91 -7.79
CA TYR A 68 -2.87 0.15 -7.79
C TYR A 68 -3.91 0.78 -8.72
N MET A 69 -4.09 2.09 -8.68
CA MET A 69 -5.04 2.79 -9.55
C MET A 69 -4.63 2.75 -11.02
N GLU A 70 -3.34 2.87 -11.32
CA GLU A 70 -2.81 2.86 -12.69
C GLU A 70 -2.86 1.48 -13.34
N LEU A 71 -2.55 0.41 -12.60
CA LEU A 71 -2.41 -0.95 -13.15
C LEU A 71 -3.10 -2.02 -12.29
N GLY A 72 -2.95 -1.94 -10.97
CA GLY A 72 -3.35 -3.00 -10.05
C GLY A 72 -4.86 -3.30 -10.04
N THR A 73 -5.73 -2.37 -10.40
CA THR A 73 -7.18 -2.58 -10.52
C THR A 73 -7.56 -3.57 -11.64
N SER A 74 -6.68 -3.77 -12.62
CA SER A 74 -6.94 -4.59 -13.81
C SER A 74 -6.42 -6.02 -13.73
N THR A 75 -5.82 -6.40 -12.62
CA THR A 75 -5.05 -7.66 -12.49
C THR A 75 -5.03 -8.16 -11.06
N GLU A 76 -4.74 -9.45 -10.86
CA GLU A 76 -4.51 -10.08 -9.55
C GLU A 76 -3.03 -10.44 -9.31
N LYS A 77 -2.14 -9.90 -10.15
CA LYS A 77 -0.70 -10.07 -10.04
C LYS A 77 -0.13 -9.46 -8.75
N ILE A 78 0.96 -10.07 -8.28
CA ILE A 78 1.74 -9.59 -7.13
C ILE A 78 2.90 -8.76 -7.65
N TYR A 79 3.14 -7.60 -7.06
CA TYR A 79 4.25 -6.74 -7.42
C TYR A 79 5.24 -6.61 -6.27
N VAL A 80 6.53 -6.59 -6.61
CA VAL A 80 7.61 -6.26 -5.69
C VAL A 80 8.10 -4.85 -5.99
N GLY A 81 8.47 -4.11 -4.96
CA GLY A 81 8.93 -2.74 -5.10
C GLY A 81 10.11 -2.43 -4.22
N SER A 82 11.11 -1.70 -4.73
CA SER A 82 12.15 -1.09 -3.91
C SER A 82 11.96 0.42 -3.85
N MET A 83 11.90 0.94 -2.63
CA MET A 83 11.79 2.38 -2.38
C MET A 83 13.11 3.05 -2.72
N LYS A 84 13.05 4.08 -3.57
CA LYS A 84 14.16 4.96 -3.92
C LYS A 84 13.79 6.42 -3.67
N SER A 85 14.81 7.26 -3.51
CA SER A 85 14.66 8.71 -3.50
C SER A 85 15.11 9.24 -4.85
N LEU A 86 14.19 9.76 -5.66
CA LEU A 86 14.48 10.44 -6.91
C LEU A 86 14.37 11.95 -6.69
N ASN A 87 15.51 12.65 -6.66
CA ASN A 87 15.57 14.10 -6.43
C ASN A 87 14.87 14.55 -5.13
N GLY A 88 14.95 13.72 -4.08
CA GLY A 88 14.27 13.98 -2.80
C GLY A 88 12.81 13.53 -2.75
N ASN A 89 12.23 13.14 -3.89
CA ASN A 89 10.88 12.59 -3.93
C ASN A 89 10.90 11.07 -3.77
N PRO A 90 10.00 10.52 -2.94
CA PRO A 90 9.82 9.09 -2.83
C PRO A 90 9.28 8.50 -4.13
N GLU A 91 9.88 7.41 -4.60
CA GLU A 91 9.39 6.63 -5.74
C GLU A 91 9.64 5.14 -5.48
N ILE A 92 8.83 4.27 -6.06
CA ILE A 92 9.07 2.82 -6.01
C ILE A 92 9.45 2.32 -7.40
N ALA A 93 10.58 1.61 -7.48
CA ALA A 93 10.91 0.82 -8.65
C ALA A 93 10.13 -0.50 -8.58
N TRP A 94 9.16 -0.66 -9.48
CA TRP A 94 8.25 -1.81 -9.51
C TRP A 94 8.75 -2.93 -10.40
N ALA A 95 8.49 -4.17 -9.97
CA ALA A 95 8.60 -5.35 -10.81
C ALA A 95 7.40 -6.28 -10.55
N LEU A 96 6.99 -7.00 -11.59
CA LEU A 96 6.07 -8.11 -11.45
C LEU A 96 6.79 -9.28 -10.77
N LEU A 97 6.15 -9.91 -9.79
CA LEU A 97 6.65 -11.12 -9.16
C LEU A 97 6.23 -12.35 -9.96
N GLU A 98 7.15 -12.89 -10.74
CA GLU A 98 6.98 -14.09 -11.57
C GLU A 98 8.33 -14.82 -11.75
N ASP A 99 8.28 -16.06 -12.25
CA ASP A 99 9.45 -16.93 -12.50
C ASP A 99 10.22 -16.57 -13.79
#